data_AF-C6XPF1-F1
#
_entry.id   AF-C6XPF1-F1
#
_cell.length_a   1.000
_cell.length_b   1.000
_cell.length_c   1.000
_cell.angle_alpha   90.00
_cell.angle_beta   90.00
_cell.angle_gamma   90.00
#
_symmetry.space_group_name_H-M   'P 1'
#
loop_
_entity.id
_entity.type
_entity.pdbx_description
1 polymer ?
#
loop_
_entity_poly.entity_id
_entity_poly.type
_entity_poly.pdbx_seq_one_letter_code
_entity_poly.pdbx_strand_id
1 'polypeptide(L)'
;MRKILVLSLSALALSACGGGGGKSAIVNACVEEGEDKAMCSCVADALEEGTDEETFALIAKGAKGGDVEASMEELPLDKKMSLAMVMMGAATTCAK
;
A
#
# COMPACT_ATOMS: atom_id res chain seq x y z
N MET A 1 12.65 -8.53 49.67
CA MET A 1 12.33 -9.29 48.45
C MET A 1 12.40 -8.35 47.26
N ARG A 2 13.39 -8.54 46.39
CA ARG A 2 13.69 -7.73 45.22
C ARG A 2 13.38 -8.63 44.02
N LYS A 3 12.23 -8.46 43.37
CA LYS A 3 11.95 -9.12 42.09
C LYS A 3 11.81 -8.03 41.04
N ILE A 4 12.87 -7.99 40.25
CA ILE A 4 13.27 -7.02 39.25
C ILE A 4 12.25 -7.03 38.10
N LEU A 5 11.89 -5.81 37.67
CA LEU A 5 11.27 -5.51 36.39
C LEU A 5 12.12 -6.08 35.25
N VAL A 6 11.54 -6.95 34.41
CA VAL A 6 12.10 -7.24 33.10
C VAL A 6 11.05 -6.88 32.05
N LEU A 7 11.24 -5.67 31.50
CA LEU A 7 10.83 -5.32 30.15
C LEU A 7 11.46 -6.33 29.17
N SER A 8 10.66 -6.91 28.29
CA SER A 8 11.09 -7.47 27.01
C SER A 8 9.83 -7.56 26.14
N LEU A 9 9.49 -6.50 25.37
CA LEU A 9 9.88 -6.36 23.96
C LEU A 9 9.91 -7.72 23.25
N SER A 10 8.78 -8.18 22.70
CA SER A 10 8.70 -9.11 21.55
C SER A 10 7.25 -9.52 21.23
N ALA A 11 6.44 -8.61 20.68
CA ALA A 11 5.20 -9.03 20.01
C ALA A 11 4.72 -8.07 18.91
N LEU A 12 5.60 -7.25 18.31
CA LEU A 12 5.32 -6.66 16.98
C LEU A 12 5.51 -7.71 15.85
N ALA A 13 5.09 -8.94 16.12
CA ALA A 13 5.13 -10.06 15.19
C ALA A 13 3.77 -10.30 14.52
N LEU A 14 2.97 -9.25 14.33
CA LEU A 14 2.16 -9.18 13.12
C LEU A 14 3.14 -8.79 12.01
N SER A 15 3.98 -9.70 11.50
CA SER A 15 3.66 -10.35 10.22
C SER A 15 2.66 -9.47 9.45
N ALA A 16 3.12 -8.44 8.75
CA ALA A 16 3.82 -8.62 7.49
C ALA A 16 3.32 -9.89 6.76
N CYS A 17 1.99 -10.12 6.75
CA CYS A 17 1.30 -10.88 5.72
C CYS A 17 1.18 -10.03 4.45
N GLY A 18 2.28 -9.32 4.13
CA GLY A 18 2.38 -8.32 3.05
C GLY A 18 3.07 -8.84 1.80
N GLY A 19 3.75 -9.99 1.87
CA GLY A 19 4.65 -10.46 0.81
C GLY A 19 4.00 -11.14 -0.40
N GLY A 20 2.73 -10.94 -0.72
CA GLY A 20 2.17 -11.57 -1.93
C GLY A 20 0.73 -11.24 -2.32
N GLY A 21 0.00 -10.47 -1.51
CA GLY A 21 -1.40 -10.14 -1.79
C GLY A 21 -1.70 -8.65 -1.92
N GLY A 22 -0.69 -7.77 -1.78
CA GLY A 22 -0.88 -6.32 -1.83
C GLY A 22 -1.23 -5.84 -3.23
N LYS A 23 -0.36 -6.17 -4.20
CA LYS A 23 -0.60 -5.91 -5.62
C LYS A 23 -1.96 -6.42 -6.09
N SER A 24 -2.28 -7.67 -5.81
CA SER A 24 -3.56 -8.27 -6.22
C SER A 24 -4.78 -7.53 -5.65
N ALA A 25 -4.68 -6.98 -4.44
CA ALA A 25 -5.77 -6.19 -3.86
C ALA A 25 -5.97 -4.87 -4.60
N ILE A 26 -4.88 -4.18 -4.93
CA ILE A 26 -4.93 -2.94 -5.71
C ILE A 26 -5.49 -3.22 -7.11
N VAL A 27 -5.02 -4.29 -7.77
CA VAL A 27 -5.52 -4.70 -9.09
C VAL A 27 -7.00 -5.01 -9.04
N ASN A 28 -7.46 -5.78 -8.05
CA ASN A 28 -8.86 -6.15 -7.94
C ASN A 28 -9.74 -4.93 -7.68
N ALA A 29 -9.35 -4.05 -6.75
CA ALA A 29 -10.10 -2.82 -6.46
C ALA A 29 -10.23 -1.94 -7.71
N CYS A 30 -9.14 -1.74 -8.45
CA CYS A 30 -9.16 -0.96 -9.69
C CYS A 30 -10.06 -1.59 -10.77
N VAL A 31 -10.04 -2.92 -10.92
CA VAL A 31 -10.94 -3.62 -11.86
C VAL A 31 -12.40 -3.54 -11.42
N GLU A 32 -12.67 -3.57 -10.11
CA GLU A 32 -14.02 -3.38 -9.56
C GLU A 32 -14.56 -1.98 -9.82
N GLU A 33 -13.70 -0.97 -9.93
CA GLU A 33 -14.06 0.39 -10.37
C GLU A 33 -14.32 0.51 -11.88
N GLY A 34 -14.07 -0.55 -12.65
CA GLY A 34 -14.42 -0.65 -14.07
C GLY A 34 -13.25 -0.47 -15.03
N GLU A 35 -12.02 -0.37 -14.53
CA GLU A 35 -10.82 -0.24 -15.35
C GLU A 35 -10.33 -1.59 -15.89
N ASP A 36 -9.52 -1.55 -16.96
CA ASP A 36 -8.96 -2.76 -17.56
C ASP A 36 -7.91 -3.42 -16.65
N LYS A 37 -7.92 -4.76 -16.59
CA LYS A 37 -6.99 -5.52 -15.73
C LYS A 37 -5.51 -5.25 -16.06
N ALA A 38 -5.15 -5.04 -17.32
CA ALA A 38 -3.79 -4.73 -17.71
C ALA A 38 -3.39 -3.33 -17.22
N MET A 39 -4.28 -2.35 -17.33
CA MET A 39 -4.10 -1.01 -16.78
C MET A 39 -3.94 -1.07 -15.25
N CYS A 40 -4.84 -1.76 -14.56
CA CYS A 40 -4.78 -1.94 -13.11
C CYS A 40 -3.51 -2.66 -12.65
N SER A 41 -3.04 -3.67 -13.39
CA SER A 41 -1.75 -4.32 -13.11
C SER A 41 -0.60 -3.34 -13.27
N CYS A 42 -0.58 -2.55 -14.34
CA CYS A 42 0.47 -1.56 -14.59
C CYS A 42 0.51 -0.49 -13.49
N VAL A 43 -0.64 0.00 -13.05
CA VAL A 43 -0.73 0.96 -11.94
C VAL A 43 -0.23 0.34 -10.64
N ALA A 44 -0.64 -0.90 -10.34
CA ALA A 44 -0.19 -1.60 -9.13
C ALA A 44 1.32 -1.86 -9.15
N ASP A 45 1.90 -2.18 -10.32
CA ASP A 45 3.34 -2.30 -10.53
C ASP A 45 4.06 -0.96 -10.29
N ALA A 46 3.57 0.12 -10.89
CA ALA A 46 4.14 1.46 -10.70
C ALA A 46 4.09 1.90 -9.23
N LEU A 47 3.04 1.55 -8.49
CA LEU A 47 2.94 1.81 -7.05
C LEU A 47 3.93 0.98 -6.23
N GLU A 48 4.08 -0.30 -6.55
CA GLU A 48 5.01 -1.21 -5.86
C GLU A 48 6.47 -0.78 -6.08
N GLU A 49 6.81 -0.33 -7.28
CA GLU A 49 8.16 0.12 -7.64
C GLU A 49 8.44 1.58 -7.24
N GLY A 50 7.41 2.43 -7.27
CA GLY A 50 7.54 3.88 -7.08
C GLY A 50 7.36 4.35 -5.64
N THR A 51 6.86 3.50 -4.75
CA THR A 51 6.67 3.81 -3.33
C THR A 51 7.50 2.89 -2.45
N ASP A 52 7.77 3.32 -1.22
CA ASP A 52 8.35 2.41 -0.22
C ASP A 52 7.34 1.36 0.24
N GLU A 53 7.85 0.27 0.80
CA GLU A 53 7.08 -0.89 1.24
C GLU A 53 5.96 -0.52 2.23
N GLU A 54 6.20 0.42 3.14
CA GLU A 54 5.21 0.88 4.11
C GLU A 54 4.05 1.60 3.42
N THR A 55 4.37 2.52 2.50
CA THR A 55 3.39 3.25 1.69
C THR A 55 2.58 2.29 0.82
N PHE A 56 3.23 1.36 0.14
CA PHE A 56 2.56 0.34 -0.68
C PHE A 56 1.63 -0.54 0.17
N ALA A 57 2.08 -0.98 1.34
CA ALA A 57 1.28 -1.80 2.24
C ALA A 57 0.04 -1.05 2.76
N LEU A 58 0.15 0.25 3.06
CA LEU A 58 -0.98 1.09 3.45
C LEU A 58 -2.01 1.21 2.33
N ILE A 59 -1.57 1.50 1.10
CA ILE A 59 -2.46 1.59 -0.06
C ILE A 59 -3.15 0.25 -0.31
N ALA A 60 -2.41 -0.85 -0.28
CA ALA A 60 -2.95 -2.19 -0.45
C ALA A 60 -3.95 -2.57 0.64
N LYS A 61 -3.73 -2.12 1.89
CA LYS A 61 -4.68 -2.29 2.99
C LYS A 61 -5.98 -1.52 2.71
N GLY A 62 -5.88 -0.28 2.25
CA GLY A 62 -7.03 0.53 1.84
C GLY A 62 -7.82 -0.12 0.70
N ALA A 63 -7.13 -0.64 -0.31
CA ALA A 63 -7.74 -1.35 -1.43
C ALA A 63 -8.49 -2.62 -0.99
N LYS A 64 -7.96 -3.36 0.00
CA LYS A 64 -8.69 -4.51 0.59
C LYS A 64 -9.89 -4.09 1.44
N GLY A 65 -9.80 -2.94 2.10
CA GLY A 65 -10.83 -2.43 3.00
C GLY A 65 -11.95 -1.65 2.30
N GLY A 66 -11.78 -1.32 1.01
CA GLY A 66 -12.66 -0.40 0.29
C GLY A 66 -12.53 1.05 0.74
N ASP A 67 -11.42 1.39 1.42
CA ASP A 67 -11.16 2.72 1.98
C ASP A 67 -9.70 3.13 1.75
N VAL A 68 -9.39 3.34 0.47
CA VAL A 68 -8.08 3.84 0.03
C VAL A 68 -7.87 5.27 0.52
N GLU A 69 -8.93 6.09 0.59
CA GLU A 69 -8.85 7.47 1.06
C GLU A 69 -8.38 7.55 2.52
N ALA A 70 -8.97 6.80 3.44
CA ALA A 70 -8.50 6.78 4.84
C ALA A 70 -7.04 6.31 4.94
N SER A 71 -6.66 5.32 4.13
CA SER A 71 -5.28 4.83 4.10
C SER A 71 -4.31 5.87 3.55
N MET A 72 -4.75 6.69 2.59
CA MET A 72 -3.99 7.85 2.12
C MET A 72 -3.92 8.92 3.20
N GLU A 73 -4.98 9.19 3.96
CA GLU A 73 -4.97 10.17 5.05
C GLU A 73 -3.94 9.87 6.13
N GLU A 74 -3.74 8.58 6.44
CA GLU A 74 -2.72 8.07 7.38
C GLU A 74 -1.28 8.37 6.92
N LEU A 75 -1.05 8.59 5.62
CA LEU A 75 0.29 8.88 5.09
C LEU A 75 0.75 10.30 5.46
N PRO A 76 2.05 10.47 5.81
CA PRO A 76 2.62 11.79 5.96
C PRO A 76 2.69 12.53 4.61
N LEU A 77 2.76 13.86 4.65
CA LEU A 77 2.60 14.71 3.47
C LEU A 77 3.64 14.46 2.37
N ASP A 78 4.87 14.11 2.74
CA ASP A 78 5.94 13.75 1.81
C ASP A 78 5.60 12.46 1.03
N LYS A 79 5.02 11.47 1.70
CA LYS A 79 4.58 10.21 1.08
C LYS A 79 3.36 10.42 0.19
N LYS A 80 2.42 11.27 0.60
CA LYS A 80 1.28 11.70 -0.25
C LYS A 80 1.76 12.34 -1.55
N MET A 81 2.75 13.25 -1.47
CA MET A 81 3.31 13.86 -2.68
C MET A 81 4.03 12.85 -3.56
N SER A 82 4.81 11.93 -2.97
CA SER A 82 5.49 10.86 -3.72
C SER A 82 4.47 9.96 -4.43
N LEU A 83 3.45 9.52 -3.70
CA LEU A 83 2.36 8.71 -4.23
C LEU A 83 1.63 9.42 -5.37
N ALA A 84 1.33 10.71 -5.23
CA ALA A 84 0.73 11.51 -6.30
C ALA A 84 1.62 11.59 -7.55
N MET A 85 2.94 11.75 -7.39
CA MET A 85 3.88 11.74 -8.51
C MET A 85 3.94 10.37 -9.19
N VAL A 86 3.96 9.29 -8.42
CA VAL A 86 3.93 7.91 -8.94
C VAL A 86 2.63 7.66 -9.70
N MET A 87 1.47 8.02 -9.14
CA MET A 87 0.17 7.88 -9.80
C MET A 87 0.09 8.69 -11.09
N MET A 88 0.62 9.91 -11.10
CA MET A 88 0.70 10.74 -12.30
C MET A 88 1.60 10.10 -13.36
N GLY A 89 2.76 9.56 -12.96
CA GLY A 89 3.64 8.80 -13.84
C GLY A 89 2.98 7.54 -14.39
N ALA A 90 2.31 6.77 -13.53
CA ALA A 90 1.55 5.58 -13.87
C ALA A 90 0.44 5.92 -14.87
N ALA A 91 -0.33 6.99 -14.65
CA ALA A 91 -1.36 7.42 -15.59
C ALA A 91 -0.79 7.69 -16.99
N THR A 92 0.39 8.31 -17.10
CA THR A 92 1.01 8.55 -18.42
C THR A 92 1.61 7.31 -19.07
N THR A 93 2.06 6.34 -18.27
CA THR A 93 2.77 5.16 -18.75
C THR A 93 1.84 3.98 -19.01
N CYS A 94 0.78 3.85 -18.21
CA CYS A 94 -0.21 2.77 -18.22
C CYS A 94 -1.47 3.05 -19.04
N ALA A 95 -1.77 4.31 -19.40
CA ALA A 95 -2.91 4.65 -20.26
C ALA A 95 -2.66 4.37 -21.76
N LYS A 96 -1.89 3.32 -22.09
CA LYS A 96 -1.50 2.96 -23.46
C LYS A 96 -2.20 1.71 -23.95
#